data_AF-A0A3C0QZH5-F1
#
_entry.id   AF-A0A3C0QZH5-F1
#
_cell.length_a   1.000
_cell.length_b   1.000
_cell.length_c   1.000
_cell.angle_alpha   90.00
_cell.angle_beta   90.00
_cell.angle_gamma   90.00
#
_symmetry.space_group_name_H-M   'P 1'
#
loop_
_entity.id
_entity.type
_entity.pdbx_description
1 polymer ?
#
loop_
_entity_poly.entity_id
_entity_poly.type
_entity_poly.pdbx_seq_one_letter_code
_entity_poly.pdbx_strand_id
1 'polypeptide(L)' 'MSKEPIEYLKHIRDESFYILSVITPDKTKDDFLADETLKRAVIRSLAIIGEA' A
#
# COMPACT_ATOMS: atom_id res chain seq x y z
N MET A 1 -17.14 -3.62 -0.19
CA MET A 1 -16.34 -4.21 0.89
C MET A 1 -17.24 -5.02 1.79
N SER A 2 -16.74 -6.16 2.30
CA SER A 2 -17.45 -6.95 3.29
C SER A 2 -17.75 -6.09 4.51
N LYS A 3 -18.94 -6.23 5.12
CA LYS A 3 -19.34 -5.45 6.31
C LYS A 3 -18.74 -6.02 7.61
N GLU A 4 -17.95 -7.08 7.51
CA GLU A 4 -17.34 -7.73 8.66
C GLU A 4 -16.05 -7.00 9.08
N PRO A 5 -15.93 -6.54 10.33
CA PRO A 5 -14.73 -5.84 10.83
C PRO A 5 -13.41 -6.58 10.56
N ILE A 6 -13.44 -7.91 10.57
CA ILE A 6 -12.27 -8.75 10.31
C ILE A 6 -11.78 -8.60 8.87
N GLU A 7 -12.66 -8.41 7.89
CA GLU A 7 -12.27 -8.25 6.49
C GLU A 7 -11.55 -6.93 6.26
N TYR A 8 -11.99 -5.85 6.93
CA TYR A 8 -11.25 -4.58 6.93
C TYR A 8 -9.83 -4.73 7.48
N LEU A 9 -9.67 -5.41 8.61
CA LEU A 9 -8.35 -5.67 9.18
C LEU A 9 -7.46 -6.51 8.25
N LYS A 10 -8.02 -7.49 7.54
CA LYS A 10 -7.29 -8.27 6.54
C LYS A 10 -6.85 -7.39 5.36
N HIS A 11 -7.73 -6.54 4.84
CA HIS A 11 -7.40 -5.62 3.76
C HIS A 11 -6.30 -4.64 4.17
N ILE A 12 -6.41 -4.02 5.35
CA ILE A 12 -5.39 -3.11 5.88
C ILE A 12 -4.04 -3.82 5.99
N ARG A 13 -4.04 -5.05 6.52
CA ARG A 13 -2.84 -5.87 6.67
C ARG A 13 -2.21 -6.19 5.30
N ASP A 14 -3.01 -6.63 4.34
CA ASP A 14 -2.53 -7.05 3.03
C ASP A 14 -1.92 -5.88 2.25
N GLU A 15 -2.58 -4.71 2.27
CA GLU A 15 -2.04 -3.48 1.67
C GLU A 15 -0.78 -2.97 2.39
N SER A 16 -0.72 -3.11 3.72
CA SER A 16 0.48 -2.78 4.50
C SER A 16 1.67 -3.69 4.12
N PHE A 17 1.42 -4.99 3.94
CA PHE A 17 2.44 -5.93 3.46
C PHE A 17 2.89 -5.62 2.04
N TYR A 18 1.96 -5.24 1.15
CA TYR A 18 2.32 -4.81 -0.19
C TYR A 18 3.29 -3.62 -0.13
N ILE A 19 2.96 -2.56 0.61
CA ILE A 19 3.84 -1.38 0.75
C ILE A 19 5.23 -1.78 1.27
N LEU A 20 5.30 -2.62 2.31
CA LEU A 20 6.58 -3.10 2.86
C LEU A 20 7.37 -3.96 1.86
N SER A 21 6.70 -4.68 0.97
CA SER A 21 7.36 -5.51 -0.04
C SER A 21 8.00 -4.70 -1.17
N VAL A 22 7.45 -3.52 -1.47
CA VAL A 22 7.91 -2.67 -2.59
C VAL A 22 8.78 -1.49 -2.15
N ILE A 23 8.67 -1.07 -0.88
CA ILE A 23 9.53 -0.06 -0.27
C ILE A 23 10.65 -0.76 0.50
N THR A 24 11.73 -1.06 -0.21
CA THR A 24 12.90 -1.74 0.35
C THR A 24 13.89 -0.74 0.98
N PRO A 25 14.75 -1.16 1.93
CA PRO A 25 15.69 -0.27 2.61
C PRO A 25 16.70 0.45 1.68
N ASP A 26 17.01 -0.14 0.53
CA ASP A 26 17.89 0.39 -0.50
C ASP A 26 17.21 1.42 -1.43
N LYS A 27 15.88 1.49 -1.41
CA LYS A 27 15.13 2.40 -2.28
C LYS A 27 15.19 3.82 -1.74
N THR A 28 15.75 4.72 -2.54
CA THR A 28 15.79 6.14 -2.19
C THR A 28 14.47 6.83 -2.53
N LYS A 29 14.30 8.05 -2.01
CA LYS A 29 13.18 8.92 -2.37
C LYS A 29 13.16 9.22 -3.88
N ASP A 30 14.31 9.46 -4.49
CA ASP A 30 14.38 9.82 -5.90
C ASP A 30 14.05 8.62 -6.80
N ASP A 31 14.48 7.41 -6.42
CA ASP A 31 14.07 6.16 -7.10
C ASP A 31 12.56 5.97 -7.05
N PHE A 32 11.95 6.22 -5.89
CA PHE A 32 10.49 6.17 -5.74
C PHE A 32 9.78 7.23 -6.57
N LEU A 33 10.31 8.46 -6.60
CA LEU A 33 9.71 9.56 -7.35
C LEU A 33 9.83 9.40 -8.87
N ALA A 34 10.87 8.70 -9.35
CA ALA A 34 11.06 8.39 -10.75
C ALA A 34 10.11 7.29 -11.26
N ASP A 35 9.61 6.41 -10.39
CA ASP A 35 8.71 5.32 -10.76
C ASP A 35 7.22 5.70 -10.63
N GLU A 36 6.62 6.12 -11.75
CA GLU A 36 5.20 6.48 -11.84
C GLU A 36 4.25 5.32 -11.48
N THR A 37 4.64 4.08 -11.78
CA THR A 37 3.79 2.91 -11.52
C THR A 37 3.77 2.61 -10.03
N LEU A 38 4.95 2.58 -9.41
CA LEU A 38 5.09 2.37 -7.97
C LEU A 38 4.39 3.45 -7.16
N LYS A 39 4.52 4.73 -7.55
CA LYS A 39 3.79 5.82 -6.90
C LYS A 39 2.29 5.59 -6.88
N ARG A 40 1.71 5.26 -8.05
CA ARG A 40 0.26 5.02 -8.18
C ARG A 40 -0.17 3.82 -7.36
N ALA A 41 0.63 2.76 -7.33
CA ALA A 41 0.34 1.57 -6.55
C ALA A 41 0.33 1.87 -5.04
N VAL A 42 1.36 2.55 -4.53
CA VAL A 42 1.43 2.94 -3.10
C VAL A 42 0.29 3.88 -2.70
N ILE A 43 -0.03 4.88 -3.54
CA ILE A 43 -1.17 5.78 -3.30
C ILE A 43 -2.48 4.98 -3.23
N ARG A 44 -2.66 4.00 -4.12
CA ARG A 44 -3.86 3.15 -4.13
C ARG A 44 -3.95 2.27 -2.87
N SER A 45 -2.85 1.67 -2.44
CA SER A 45 -2.82 0.90 -1.18
C SER A 45 -3.17 1.76 0.03
N LEU A 46 -2.63 2.98 0.12
CA LEU A 46 -3.00 3.93 1.18
C LEU A 46 -4.48 4.34 1.13
N ALA A 47 -5.06 4.51 -0.06
CA ALA A 47 -6.49 4.78 -0.21
C ALA A 47 -7.35 3.59 0.26
N ILE A 48 -6.99 2.36 -0.11
CA ILE A 48 -7.71 1.15 0.32
C ILE A 48 -7.64 1.00 1.84
N ILE A 49 -6.48 1.28 2.46
CA ILE A 49 -6.34 1.29 3.93
C ILE A 49 -7.26 2.33 4.57
N GLY A 50 -7.43 3.51 3.96
CA GLY A 50 -8.30 4.57 4.49
C GLY A 50 -9.79 4.36 4.23
N GLU A 51 -10.14 3.55 3.23
CA GLU A 51 -11.51 3.16 2.93
C GLU A 51 -12.01 2.00 3.81
N ALA A 52 -11.08 1.11 4.24
CA ALA A 52 -11.35 -0.02 5.11
C ALA A 52 -11.64 0.40 6.57
#